data_AF-A0A9E1R5U1-F1
#
_entry.id   AF-A0A9E1R5U1-F1
#
_cell.length_a   1.000
_cell.length_b   1.000
_cell.length_c   1.000
_cell.angle_alpha   90.00
_cell.angle_beta   90.00
_cell.angle_gamma   90.00
#
_symmetry.space_group_name_H-M   'P 1'
#
loop_
_entity.id
_entity.type
_entity.pdbx_description
1 polymer ?
#
loop_
_entity_poly.entity_id
_entity_poly.type
_entity_poly.pdbx_seq_one_letter_code
_entity_poly.pdbx_strand_id
1 'polypeptide(L)'
;MALVKLDAEEAMFARSKVRKWPSIAGTGNENLRPITRAYYNPRIKIEKGDTVFTMGSCFARQLEDTGPKWLGLKKTSHFNSRSQNKYNLHSVLNQIRWAYGTDDIEKSFSGILPYSPDTYTDFHGHTMVTEDPREERDESLWSTQGTEAEQIASRGRVNGIFEKMKDANFMVITLGMAEVWYDRETELVLNETPAAYTLAKFPKRFEFQQIDFNEIMDCFDEIYDIFSANNGPDFKLLLTVSP
;
A
#
# COMPACT_ATOMS: atom_id res chain seq x y z
N MET A 1 -0.32 14.81 -11.97
CA MET A 1 1.03 15.30 -12.37
C MET A 1 1.71 15.73 -11.09
N ALA A 2 2.65 14.93 -10.58
CA ALA A 2 3.26 15.15 -9.26
C ALA A 2 3.60 16.62 -8.94
N LEU A 3 3.18 17.06 -7.75
CA LEU A 3 3.39 18.41 -7.24
C LEU A 3 4.88 18.71 -7.02
N VAL A 4 5.64 17.67 -6.69
CA VAL A 4 7.08 17.71 -6.47
C VAL A 4 7.69 16.44 -7.06
N LYS A 5 8.82 16.61 -7.74
CA LYS A 5 9.69 15.53 -8.23
C LYS A 5 11.12 15.85 -7.86
N LEU A 6 11.78 14.92 -7.19
CA LEU A 6 13.18 15.03 -6.78
C LEU A 6 13.91 13.75 -7.19
N ASP A 7 15.16 13.87 -7.60
CA ASP A 7 16.00 12.68 -7.71
C ASP A 7 16.34 12.12 -6.32
N ALA A 8 16.93 10.91 -6.30
CA ALA A 8 17.24 10.22 -5.05
C ALA A 8 18.24 10.96 -4.17
N GLU A 9 19.22 11.66 -4.74
CA GLU A 9 20.25 12.38 -4.01
C GLU A 9 19.65 13.62 -3.33
N GLU A 10 18.86 14.39 -4.09
CA GLU A 10 18.12 15.54 -3.60
C GLU A 10 17.15 15.16 -2.48
N ALA A 11 16.42 14.06 -2.63
CA ALA A 11 15.45 13.60 -1.64
C ALA A 11 16.10 13.18 -0.31
N MET A 12 17.25 12.49 -0.36
CA MET A 12 17.90 11.92 0.84
C MET A 12 18.82 12.89 1.56
N PHE A 13 19.55 13.73 0.83
CA PHE A 13 20.69 14.47 1.39
C PHE A 13 20.51 15.99 1.39
N ALA A 14 19.54 16.53 0.65
CA ALA A 14 19.24 17.95 0.72
C ALA A 14 18.35 18.27 1.94
N ARG A 15 18.66 19.37 2.64
CA ARG A 15 17.67 20.04 3.50
C ARG A 15 16.60 20.66 2.59
N SER A 16 15.59 19.87 2.21
CA SER A 16 14.62 20.31 1.21
C SER A 16 13.86 21.55 1.70
N LYS A 17 13.72 22.55 0.82
CA LYS A 17 12.91 23.76 1.08
C LYS A 17 11.41 23.44 1.18
N VAL A 18 11.01 22.26 0.72
CA VAL A 18 9.64 21.71 0.72
C VAL A 18 9.32 20.92 1.99
N ARG A 19 10.26 20.76 2.93
CA ARG A 19 10.03 20.19 4.27
C ARG A 19 9.31 21.18 5.18
N LYS A 20 8.13 21.63 4.76
CA LYS A 20 7.23 22.47 5.56
C LYS A 20 5.95 21.69 5.77
N TRP A 21 5.68 21.34 7.04
CA TRP A 21 4.32 21.02 7.43
C TRP A 21 3.43 22.21 7.02
N PRO A 22 2.24 21.99 6.40
CA PRO A 22 1.33 23.08 6.12
C PRO A 22 1.03 23.82 7.43
N SER A 23 1.67 24.98 7.61
CA SER A 23 1.41 25.82 8.75
C SER A 23 0.14 26.59 8.47
N ILE A 24 -0.78 26.57 9.43
CA ILE A 24 -2.00 27.40 9.42
C ILE A 24 -1.62 28.88 9.19
N ALA A 25 -0.50 29.30 9.76
CA ALA A 25 0.12 30.57 9.48
C ALA A 25 1.03 30.47 8.24
N GLY A 26 0.53 30.88 7.07
CA GLY A 26 1.39 31.21 5.92
C GLY A 26 1.06 30.55 4.59
N THR A 27 0.15 29.59 4.53
CA THR A 27 -0.23 28.92 3.25
C THR A 27 -1.53 29.43 2.64
N GLY A 28 -2.27 30.31 3.34
CA GLY A 28 -3.59 30.76 2.86
C GLY A 28 -4.58 29.60 2.67
N ASN A 29 -4.34 28.45 3.32
CA ASN A 29 -5.11 27.24 3.11
C ASN A 29 -6.41 27.33 3.91
N GLU A 30 -7.35 28.11 3.38
CA GLU A 30 -8.72 28.24 3.88
C GLU A 30 -9.42 26.88 3.99
N ASN A 31 -8.93 25.85 3.28
CA ASN A 31 -9.44 24.48 3.30
C ASN A 31 -9.36 23.77 4.68
N LEU A 32 -8.61 24.31 5.64
CA LEU A 32 -8.56 23.79 7.02
C LEU A 32 -9.61 24.44 7.95
N ARG A 33 -10.50 25.28 7.40
CA ARG A 33 -11.65 25.87 8.09
C ARG A 33 -12.90 25.75 7.20
N PRO A 34 -14.06 25.38 7.74
CA PRO A 34 -14.41 25.22 9.15
C PRO A 34 -14.14 23.80 9.67
N ILE A 35 -14.28 23.60 10.99
CA ILE A 35 -14.36 22.27 11.61
C ILE A 35 -15.39 21.45 10.82
N THR A 36 -14.93 20.44 10.09
CA THR A 36 -15.79 19.49 9.39
C THR A 36 -16.57 18.71 10.44
N ARG A 37 -17.81 19.13 10.72
CA ARG A 37 -18.73 18.26 11.46
C ARG A 37 -19.01 17.06 10.56
N ALA A 38 -18.59 15.88 11.00
CA ALA A 38 -18.86 14.65 10.30
C ALA A 38 -20.39 14.49 10.16
N TYR A 39 -20.89 14.69 8.94
CA TYR A 39 -22.27 14.40 8.60
C TYR A 39 -22.36 12.92 8.23
N TYR A 40 -23.09 12.14 9.02
CA TYR A 40 -23.18 10.70 8.85
C TYR A 40 -24.42 10.34 8.01
N ASN A 41 -24.20 10.05 6.73
CA ASN A 41 -25.23 9.50 5.83
C ASN A 41 -24.69 8.23 5.17
N PRO A 42 -24.68 7.09 5.87
CA PRO A 42 -24.06 5.87 5.38
C PRO A 42 -24.83 5.37 4.16
N ARG A 43 -24.16 5.35 3.01
CA ARG A 43 -24.73 4.86 1.74
C ARG A 43 -24.65 3.33 1.62
N ILE A 44 -23.72 2.72 2.36
CA ILE A 44 -23.49 1.27 2.37
C ILE A 44 -24.18 0.63 3.59
N LYS A 45 -24.72 -0.56 3.40
CA LYS A 45 -25.22 -1.42 4.48
C LYS A 45 -24.39 -2.70 4.50
N ILE A 46 -23.76 -2.97 5.65
CA ILE A 46 -23.07 -4.23 5.92
C ILE A 46 -23.97 -5.13 6.74
N GLU A 47 -23.95 -6.42 6.45
CA GLU A 47 -24.78 -7.43 7.09
C GLU A 47 -23.91 -8.45 7.82
N LYS A 48 -24.49 -9.10 8.85
CA LYS A 48 -23.82 -10.23 9.48
C LYS A 48 -23.60 -11.32 8.44
N GLY A 49 -22.37 -11.83 8.35
CA GLY A 49 -21.98 -12.87 7.41
C GLY A 49 -21.38 -12.37 6.10
N ASP A 50 -21.39 -11.05 5.84
CA ASP A 50 -20.63 -10.43 4.74
C ASP A 50 -19.15 -10.83 4.80
N THR A 51 -18.53 -11.01 3.63
CA THR A 51 -17.12 -11.36 3.50
C THR A 51 -16.28 -10.10 3.33
N VAL A 52 -15.27 -9.94 4.18
CA VAL A 52 -14.45 -8.72 4.24
C VAL A 52 -12.99 -8.99 3.95
N PHE A 53 -12.41 -8.11 3.15
CA PHE A 53 -10.97 -7.99 2.94
C PHE A 53 -10.54 -6.57 3.24
N THR A 54 -9.42 -6.40 3.94
CA THR A 54 -8.88 -5.09 4.24
C THR A 54 -7.49 -4.93 3.64
N MET A 55 -7.12 -3.72 3.23
CA MET A 55 -5.79 -3.39 2.72
C MET A 55 -5.38 -1.96 3.09
N GLY A 56 -4.08 -1.71 3.15
CA GLY A 56 -3.51 -0.42 3.54
C GLY A 56 -2.50 -0.57 4.66
N SER A 57 -2.36 0.48 5.46
CA SER A 57 -1.36 0.58 6.54
C SER A 57 -1.67 -0.34 7.73
N CYS A 58 -0.87 -0.21 8.79
CA CYS A 58 -1.10 -0.85 10.10
C CYS A 58 -2.51 -0.58 10.67
N PHE A 59 -3.13 0.56 10.34
CA PHE A 59 -4.50 0.84 10.80
C PHE A 59 -5.53 -0.07 10.12
N ALA A 60 -5.38 -0.35 8.82
CA ALA A 60 -6.19 -1.35 8.13
C ALA A 60 -6.10 -2.72 8.82
N ARG A 61 -4.90 -3.08 9.30
CA ARG A 61 -4.67 -4.34 10.02
C ARG A 61 -5.49 -4.39 11.32
N GLN A 62 -5.52 -3.31 12.09
CA GLN A 62 -6.35 -3.24 13.30
C GLN A 62 -7.84 -3.35 13.00
N LEU A 63 -8.31 -2.75 11.90
CA LEU A 63 -9.69 -2.90 11.45
C LEU A 63 -10.01 -4.35 11.07
N GLU A 64 -9.09 -5.07 10.42
CA GLU A 64 -9.26 -6.48 10.06
C GLU A 64 -9.35 -7.42 11.27
N ASP A 65 -8.58 -7.15 12.31
CA ASP A 65 -8.58 -8.01 13.50
C ASP A 65 -9.78 -7.77 14.42
N THR A 66 -10.20 -6.51 14.54
CA THR A 66 -11.26 -6.13 15.46
C THR A 66 -12.63 -6.04 14.78
N GLY A 67 -12.74 -5.30 13.67
CA GLY A 67 -14.00 -5.00 13.00
C GLY A 67 -14.86 -6.23 12.69
N PRO A 68 -14.33 -7.25 11.99
CA PRO A 68 -15.10 -8.43 11.61
C PRO A 68 -15.72 -9.18 12.79
N LYS A 69 -14.98 -9.32 13.90
CA LYS A 69 -15.50 -10.00 15.10
C LYS A 69 -16.67 -9.24 15.72
N TRP A 70 -16.56 -7.92 15.82
CA TRP A 70 -17.59 -7.08 16.43
C TRP A 70 -18.84 -6.94 15.53
N LEU A 71 -18.65 -6.94 14.21
CA LEU A 71 -19.71 -6.74 13.23
C LEU A 71 -20.30 -8.07 12.71
N GLY A 72 -19.70 -9.21 13.02
CA GLY A 72 -20.11 -10.53 12.55
C GLY A 72 -19.76 -10.78 11.08
N LEU A 73 -18.67 -10.22 10.58
CA LEU A 73 -18.18 -10.40 9.21
C LEU A 73 -17.23 -11.60 9.13
N LYS A 74 -17.09 -12.19 7.94
CA LYS A 74 -16.18 -13.30 7.66
C LYS A 74 -14.94 -12.78 6.93
N LYS A 75 -13.75 -13.01 7.46
CA LYS A 75 -12.51 -12.62 6.79
C LYS A 75 -12.21 -13.57 5.64
N THR A 76 -11.80 -13.05 4.49
CA THR A 76 -11.38 -13.89 3.35
C THR A 76 -9.89 -14.22 3.37
N SER A 77 -9.10 -13.36 4.02
CA SER A 77 -7.68 -13.60 4.33
C SER A 77 -7.47 -13.79 5.84
N HIS A 78 -6.45 -14.59 6.18
CA HIS A 78 -5.90 -14.63 7.53
C HIS A 78 -4.67 -13.72 7.62
N PHE A 79 -4.59 -12.99 8.72
CA PHE A 79 -3.57 -11.98 9.00
C PHE A 79 -2.63 -12.47 10.10
N ASN A 80 -1.34 -12.25 9.92
CA ASN A 80 -0.33 -12.58 10.91
C ASN A 80 1.04 -11.90 10.73
N SER A 81 1.26 -11.11 9.68
CA SER A 81 2.54 -10.41 9.45
C SER A 81 2.31 -9.05 8.81
N ARG A 82 3.25 -8.12 8.98
CA ARG A 82 3.21 -6.79 8.35
C ARG A 82 3.43 -6.82 6.83
N SER A 83 3.57 -8.00 6.24
CA SER A 83 3.86 -8.24 4.82
C SER A 83 2.80 -7.67 3.88
N GLN A 84 1.55 -7.60 4.35
CA GLN A 84 0.42 -7.07 3.60
C GLN A 84 0.26 -5.55 3.69
N ASN A 85 1.08 -4.87 4.50
CA ASN A 85 0.95 -3.43 4.66
C ASN A 85 1.29 -2.71 3.36
N LYS A 86 0.37 -1.83 2.93
CA LYS A 86 0.56 -0.94 1.79
C LYS A 86 0.46 0.52 2.25
N TYR A 87 1.49 1.33 2.01
CA TYR A 87 1.64 2.65 2.62
C TYR A 87 1.29 3.82 1.71
N ASN A 88 0.97 3.57 0.45
CA ASN A 88 0.46 4.58 -0.48
C ASN A 88 -0.55 3.97 -1.45
N LEU A 89 -1.41 4.80 -2.05
CA LEU A 89 -2.52 4.31 -2.87
C LEU A 89 -2.04 3.63 -4.17
N HIS A 90 -0.91 4.04 -4.74
CA HIS A 90 -0.35 3.34 -5.91
C HIS A 90 0.10 1.92 -5.56
N SER A 91 0.70 1.71 -4.39
CA SER A 91 1.11 0.36 -3.93
C SER A 91 -0.10 -0.54 -3.65
N VAL A 92 -1.21 0.04 -3.17
CA VAL A 92 -2.53 -0.62 -3.07
C VAL A 92 -3.01 -1.01 -4.46
N LEU A 93 -3.02 -0.08 -5.42
CA LEU A 93 -3.46 -0.31 -6.79
C LEU A 93 -2.61 -1.36 -7.51
N ASN A 94 -1.28 -1.31 -7.39
CA ASN A 94 -0.38 -2.32 -7.95
C ASN A 94 -0.78 -3.73 -7.49
N GLN A 95 -1.03 -3.88 -6.18
CA GLN A 95 -1.44 -5.16 -5.61
C GLN A 95 -2.80 -5.64 -6.11
N ILE A 96 -3.75 -4.72 -6.31
CA ILE A 96 -5.05 -5.00 -6.92
C ILE A 96 -4.86 -5.45 -8.37
N ARG A 97 -4.07 -4.72 -9.16
CA ARG A 97 -3.82 -5.05 -10.56
C ARG A 97 -3.24 -6.46 -10.70
N TRP A 98 -2.26 -6.80 -9.88
CA TRP A 98 -1.67 -8.14 -9.88
C TRP A 98 -2.67 -9.21 -9.43
N ALA A 99 -3.44 -8.95 -8.36
CA ALA A 99 -4.44 -9.89 -7.89
C ALA A 99 -5.50 -10.17 -8.97
N TYR A 100 -5.99 -9.15 -9.68
CA TYR A 100 -7.00 -9.29 -10.73
C TYR A 100 -6.43 -9.60 -12.13
N GLY A 101 -5.10 -9.63 -12.28
CA GLY A 101 -4.44 -9.90 -13.56
C GLY A 101 -4.63 -8.79 -14.60
N THR A 102 -4.88 -7.55 -14.18
CA THR A 102 -4.98 -6.39 -15.08
C THR A 102 -3.63 -5.77 -15.40
N ASP A 103 -2.57 -6.22 -14.72
CA ASP A 103 -1.18 -5.87 -15.00
C ASP A 103 -0.27 -7.08 -14.77
N ASP A 104 0.88 -7.10 -15.44
CA ASP A 104 1.86 -8.18 -15.36
C ASP A 104 2.77 -7.99 -14.13
N ILE A 105 2.70 -8.93 -13.21
CA ILE A 105 3.53 -8.89 -12.00
C ILE A 105 5.01 -9.15 -12.29
N GLU A 106 5.35 -9.84 -13.38
CA GLU A 106 6.72 -10.23 -13.68
C GLU A 106 7.67 -9.02 -13.76
N LYS A 107 7.17 -7.90 -14.30
CA LYS A 107 7.91 -6.63 -14.36
C LYS A 107 8.33 -6.16 -12.96
N SER A 108 7.49 -6.39 -11.94
CA SER A 108 7.74 -5.95 -10.56
C SER A 108 8.87 -6.72 -9.87
N PHE A 109 9.22 -7.93 -10.33
CA PHE A 109 10.34 -8.70 -9.75
C PHE A 109 11.69 -8.05 -10.01
N SER A 110 11.82 -7.24 -11.06
CA SER A 110 13.02 -6.40 -11.27
C SER A 110 13.19 -5.34 -10.17
N GLY A 111 12.15 -5.10 -9.35
CA GLY A 111 12.16 -4.26 -8.15
C GLY A 111 12.66 -4.97 -6.89
N ILE A 112 12.97 -6.27 -6.94
CA ILE A 112 13.68 -6.98 -5.88
C ILE A 112 15.16 -6.64 -6.02
N LEU A 113 15.72 -5.95 -5.03
CA LEU A 113 17.02 -5.32 -5.16
C LEU A 113 17.91 -5.52 -3.95
N PRO A 114 19.24 -5.40 -4.12
CA PRO A 114 20.19 -5.46 -3.02
C PRO A 114 19.86 -4.41 -1.94
N TYR A 115 19.64 -4.89 -0.71
CA TYR A 115 19.51 -4.07 0.49
C TYR A 115 20.87 -3.87 1.17
N SER A 116 21.74 -4.88 1.08
CA SER A 116 23.11 -4.88 1.57
C SER A 116 24.02 -5.65 0.58
N PRO A 117 25.33 -5.82 0.84
CA PRO A 117 26.18 -6.66 0.00
C PRO A 117 25.67 -8.09 -0.21
N ASP A 118 25.06 -8.68 0.82
CA ASP A 118 24.71 -10.10 0.85
C ASP A 118 23.20 -10.36 0.85
N THR A 119 22.37 -9.32 0.92
CA THR A 119 20.91 -9.45 1.07
C THR A 119 20.14 -8.59 0.07
N TYR A 120 18.95 -9.07 -0.26
CA TYR A 120 17.96 -8.45 -1.14
C TYR A 120 16.69 -8.13 -0.35
N THR A 121 15.94 -7.14 -0.83
CA THR A 121 14.62 -6.79 -0.34
C THR A 121 13.65 -6.57 -1.49
N ASP A 122 12.37 -6.76 -1.21
CA ASP A 122 11.28 -6.41 -2.09
C ASP A 122 10.64 -5.08 -1.65
N PHE A 123 10.87 -4.01 -2.41
CA PHE A 123 10.33 -2.68 -2.09
C PHE A 123 8.83 -2.50 -2.38
N HIS A 124 8.15 -3.49 -2.96
CA HIS A 124 6.69 -3.51 -3.00
C HIS A 124 6.07 -4.30 -1.84
N GLY A 125 6.88 -5.07 -1.09
CA GLY A 125 6.52 -5.73 0.15
C GLY A 125 6.78 -4.86 1.38
N HIS A 126 6.79 -5.48 2.57
CA HIS A 126 7.26 -4.85 3.81
C HIS A 126 8.09 -5.85 4.63
N THR A 127 7.45 -6.86 5.22
CA THR A 127 8.12 -8.06 5.75
C THR A 127 7.96 -9.22 4.79
N MET A 128 8.94 -10.12 4.78
CA MET A 128 8.86 -11.37 4.05
C MET A 128 7.80 -12.28 4.66
N VAL A 129 7.23 -13.14 3.83
CA VAL A 129 6.38 -14.26 4.22
C VAL A 129 7.14 -15.53 3.86
N THR A 130 7.54 -16.32 4.86
CA THR A 130 8.17 -17.63 4.63
C THR A 130 7.16 -18.76 4.75
N GLU A 131 7.63 -20.00 4.59
CA GLU A 131 6.83 -21.20 4.83
C GLU A 131 6.70 -21.56 6.31
N ASP A 132 7.44 -20.88 7.21
CA ASP A 132 7.41 -21.19 8.63
C ASP A 132 6.15 -20.61 9.28
N PRO A 133 5.17 -21.44 9.70
CA PRO A 133 3.95 -20.95 10.34
C PRO A 133 4.21 -20.31 11.71
N ARG A 134 5.44 -20.37 12.24
CA ARG A 134 5.84 -19.67 13.46
C ARG A 134 6.13 -18.20 13.21
N GLU A 135 6.60 -17.83 12.02
CA GLU A 135 6.81 -16.42 11.65
C GLU A 135 5.51 -15.65 11.70
N GLU A 136 4.39 -16.30 11.41
CA GLU A 136 3.06 -15.72 11.60
C GLU A 136 2.79 -15.29 13.06
N ARG A 137 3.42 -15.91 14.06
CA ARG A 137 3.08 -15.72 15.47
C ARG A 137 4.15 -15.00 16.26
N ASP A 138 5.37 -14.97 15.74
CA ASP A 138 6.54 -14.44 16.42
C ASP A 138 7.18 -13.34 15.59
N GLU A 139 6.91 -12.09 15.98
CA GLU A 139 7.45 -10.91 15.29
C GLU A 139 8.98 -10.86 15.30
N SER A 140 9.64 -11.56 16.24
CA SER A 140 11.10 -11.60 16.30
C SER A 140 11.73 -12.39 15.14
N LEU A 141 10.93 -13.20 14.45
CA LEU A 141 11.35 -13.95 13.27
C LEU A 141 11.09 -13.19 11.97
N TRP A 142 10.41 -12.03 12.00
CA TRP A 142 10.14 -11.25 10.80
C TRP A 142 11.41 -10.63 10.24
N SER A 143 11.65 -10.86 8.94
CA SER A 143 12.72 -10.21 8.20
C SER A 143 12.14 -9.39 7.04
N THR A 144 12.82 -8.30 6.70
CA THR A 144 12.58 -7.55 5.45
C THR A 144 13.60 -7.92 4.37
N GLN A 145 14.58 -8.75 4.71
CA GLN A 145 15.77 -9.06 3.91
C GLN A 145 16.00 -10.56 3.82
N GLY A 146 16.50 -11.01 2.68
CA GLY A 146 16.84 -12.41 2.44
C GLY A 146 17.63 -12.55 1.14
N THR A 147 17.75 -13.77 0.64
CA THR A 147 18.21 -14.01 -0.73
C THR A 147 17.16 -13.54 -1.74
N GLU A 148 17.59 -13.27 -2.97
CA GLU A 148 16.69 -12.89 -4.06
C GLU A 148 15.58 -13.95 -4.29
N ALA A 149 15.94 -15.23 -4.26
CA ALA A 149 14.98 -16.33 -4.39
C ALA A 149 13.94 -16.35 -3.27
N GLU A 150 14.33 -16.08 -2.02
CA GLU A 150 13.39 -15.99 -0.91
C GLU A 150 12.45 -14.79 -1.04
N GLN A 151 12.92 -13.65 -1.57
CA GLN A 151 12.08 -12.48 -1.83
C GLN A 151 11.05 -12.77 -2.93
N ILE A 152 11.45 -13.44 -4.01
CA ILE A 152 10.52 -13.86 -5.08
C ILE A 152 9.45 -14.81 -4.52
N ALA A 153 9.87 -15.83 -3.75
CA ALA A 153 8.95 -16.77 -3.11
C ALA A 153 7.99 -16.06 -2.14
N SER A 154 8.52 -15.14 -1.33
CA SER A 154 7.73 -14.29 -0.43
C SER A 154 6.70 -13.46 -1.19
N ARG A 155 7.09 -12.80 -2.29
CA ARG A 155 6.15 -12.04 -3.13
C ARG A 155 5.02 -12.92 -3.64
N GLY A 156 5.32 -14.12 -4.13
CA GLY A 156 4.31 -15.11 -4.55
C GLY A 156 3.30 -15.42 -3.45
N ARG A 157 3.78 -15.66 -2.22
CA ARG A 157 2.90 -15.91 -1.05
C ARG A 157 2.03 -14.70 -0.73
N VAL A 158 2.61 -13.50 -0.70
CA VAL A 158 1.87 -12.25 -0.46
C VAL A 158 0.75 -12.08 -1.49
N ASN A 159 1.04 -12.28 -2.79
CA ASN A 159 0.00 -12.18 -3.82
C ASN A 159 -1.10 -13.20 -3.65
N GLY A 160 -0.77 -14.45 -3.30
CA GLY A 160 -1.77 -15.48 -3.03
C GLY A 160 -2.71 -15.12 -1.88
N ILE A 161 -2.24 -14.32 -0.90
CA ILE A 161 -3.11 -13.75 0.13
C ILE A 161 -4.00 -12.64 -0.47
N PHE A 162 -3.44 -11.74 -1.28
CA PHE A 162 -4.22 -10.67 -1.92
C PHE A 162 -5.25 -11.18 -2.92
N GLU A 163 -5.04 -12.32 -3.57
CA GLU A 163 -6.05 -12.95 -4.42
C GLU A 163 -7.35 -13.28 -3.68
N LYS A 164 -7.30 -13.49 -2.35
CA LYS A 164 -8.49 -13.72 -1.51
C LYS A 164 -9.41 -12.50 -1.41
N MET A 165 -8.99 -11.34 -1.90
CA MET A 165 -9.88 -10.19 -1.99
C MET A 165 -11.02 -10.41 -3.00
N LYS A 166 -10.85 -11.30 -3.98
CA LYS A 166 -11.90 -11.67 -4.96
C LYS A 166 -13.09 -12.38 -4.31
N ASP A 167 -12.88 -12.96 -3.13
CA ASP A 167 -13.93 -13.67 -2.38
C ASP A 167 -14.71 -12.71 -1.44
N ALA A 168 -14.30 -11.43 -1.37
CA ALA A 168 -14.87 -10.44 -0.46
C ALA A 168 -15.97 -9.61 -1.15
N ASN A 169 -17.11 -9.44 -0.47
CA ASN A 169 -18.15 -8.51 -0.90
C ASN A 169 -18.03 -7.12 -0.24
N PHE A 170 -17.15 -7.00 0.77
CA PHE A 170 -16.85 -5.76 1.47
C PHE A 170 -15.34 -5.51 1.52
N MET A 171 -14.91 -4.45 0.85
CA MET A 171 -13.54 -3.99 0.79
C MET A 171 -13.32 -2.81 1.75
N VAL A 172 -12.26 -2.88 2.55
CA VAL A 172 -11.79 -1.74 3.35
C VAL A 172 -10.40 -1.34 2.87
N ILE A 173 -10.27 -0.10 2.41
CA ILE A 173 -8.97 0.46 2.01
C ILE A 173 -8.62 1.59 2.97
N THR A 174 -7.45 1.50 3.60
CA THR A 174 -6.86 2.62 4.34
C THR A 174 -5.86 3.35 3.47
N LEU A 175 -6.12 4.63 3.24
CA LEU A 175 -5.27 5.50 2.47
C LEU A 175 -3.98 5.81 3.21
N GLY A 176 -2.93 5.94 2.42
CA GLY A 176 -1.57 6.15 2.88
C GLY A 176 -1.02 7.52 2.49
N MET A 177 0.30 7.58 2.42
CA MET A 177 1.07 8.79 2.12
C MET A 177 0.88 9.22 0.66
N ALA A 178 1.00 10.53 0.43
CA ALA A 178 1.11 11.11 -0.92
C ALA A 178 2.58 11.21 -1.38
N GLU A 179 3.50 11.11 -0.43
CA GLU A 179 4.93 10.99 -0.68
C GLU A 179 5.27 9.55 -1.08
N VAL A 180 5.81 9.38 -2.28
CA VAL A 180 6.08 8.07 -2.86
C VAL A 180 7.45 8.02 -3.52
N TRP A 181 7.97 6.81 -3.66
CA TRP A 181 9.15 6.53 -4.46
C TRP A 181 8.74 5.84 -5.75
N TYR A 182 9.11 6.44 -6.88
CA TYR A 182 8.87 5.91 -8.21
C TYR A 182 10.14 5.26 -8.74
N ASP A 183 10.01 4.04 -9.23
CA ASP A 183 11.08 3.29 -9.88
C ASP A 183 10.96 3.44 -11.40
N ARG A 184 11.94 4.11 -12.02
CA ARG A 184 11.95 4.37 -13.47
C ARG A 184 12.17 3.12 -14.31
N GLU A 185 12.75 2.05 -13.76
CA GLU A 185 13.00 0.82 -14.52
C GLU A 185 11.74 -0.04 -14.59
N THR A 186 11.03 -0.19 -13.47
CA THR A 186 9.76 -0.94 -13.45
C THR A 186 8.57 -0.06 -13.82
N GLU A 187 8.73 1.26 -13.81
CA GLU A 187 7.68 2.26 -13.96
C GLU A 187 6.56 2.12 -12.92
N LEU A 188 6.90 1.59 -11.75
CA LEU A 188 5.98 1.37 -10.65
C LEU A 188 6.34 2.25 -9.46
N VAL A 189 5.30 2.65 -8.73
CA VAL A 189 5.48 3.23 -7.40
C VAL A 189 5.75 2.11 -6.38
N LEU A 190 6.78 2.31 -5.57
CA LEU A 190 7.19 1.40 -4.52
C LEU A 190 6.29 1.53 -3.29
N ASN A 191 6.21 0.46 -2.51
CA ASN A 191 5.55 0.49 -1.21
C ASN A 191 6.45 1.13 -0.14
N GLU A 192 7.75 0.85 -0.24
CA GLU A 192 8.76 1.25 0.74
C GLU A 192 9.79 2.21 0.16
N THR A 193 10.45 2.94 1.05
CA THR A 193 11.60 3.76 0.67
C THR A 193 12.80 2.86 0.34
N PRO A 194 13.47 3.04 -0.82
CA PRO A 194 14.68 2.32 -1.13
C PRO A 194 15.77 2.51 -0.07
N ALA A 195 16.49 1.42 0.26
CA ALA A 195 17.58 1.50 1.22
C ALA A 195 18.75 2.36 0.69
N ALA A 196 19.50 2.98 1.59
CA ALA A 196 20.63 3.84 1.22
C ALA A 196 21.66 3.11 0.32
N TYR A 197 21.91 1.82 0.60
CA TYR A 197 22.78 0.99 -0.24
C TYR A 197 22.21 0.81 -1.65
N THR A 198 20.90 0.55 -1.77
CA THR A 198 20.21 0.44 -3.06
C THR A 198 20.29 1.76 -3.84
N LEU A 199 20.02 2.89 -3.18
CA LEU A 199 20.09 4.21 -3.80
C LEU A 199 21.51 4.53 -4.29
N ALA A 200 22.54 4.22 -3.50
CA ALA A 200 23.93 4.42 -3.90
C ALA A 200 24.33 3.55 -5.10
N LYS A 201 23.80 2.33 -5.19
CA LYS A 201 24.06 1.39 -6.29
C LYS A 201 23.32 1.78 -7.58
N PHE A 202 22.12 2.37 -7.46
CA PHE A 202 21.26 2.74 -8.57
C PHE A 202 20.85 4.23 -8.51
N PRO A 203 21.81 5.17 -8.60
CA PRO A 203 21.58 6.58 -8.28
C PRO A 203 20.57 7.29 -9.20
N LYS A 204 20.32 6.75 -10.39
CA LYS A 204 19.40 7.35 -11.39
C LYS A 204 18.06 6.62 -11.54
N ARG A 205 17.88 5.52 -10.82
CA ARG A 205 16.71 4.65 -10.98
C ARG A 205 15.47 5.21 -10.28
N PHE A 206 15.64 5.83 -9.12
CA PHE A 206 14.53 6.23 -8.26
C PHE A 206 14.27 7.74 -8.30
N GLU A 207 13.00 8.10 -8.26
CA GLU A 207 12.51 9.47 -8.12
C GLU A 207 11.60 9.53 -6.90
N PHE A 208 11.82 10.51 -6.03
CA PHE A 208 10.85 10.83 -4.99
C PHE A 208 9.78 11.76 -5.57
N GLN A 209 8.52 11.42 -5.36
CA GLN A 209 7.37 12.17 -5.88
C GLN A 209 6.41 12.51 -4.75
N GLN A 210 5.83 13.72 -4.82
CA GLN A 210 4.62 14.04 -4.07
C GLN A 210 3.45 14.05 -5.04
N ILE A 211 2.58 13.05 -4.94
CA ILE A 211 1.43 12.90 -5.85
C ILE A 211 0.33 13.90 -5.50
N ASP A 212 -0.41 14.33 -6.52
CA ASP A 212 -1.50 15.31 -6.37
C ASP A 212 -2.86 14.64 -6.12
N PHE A 213 -3.87 15.46 -5.85
CA PHE A 213 -5.24 14.98 -5.62
C PHE A 213 -5.84 14.26 -6.83
N ASN A 214 -5.60 14.75 -8.05
CA ASN A 214 -6.17 14.15 -9.26
C ASN A 214 -5.56 12.77 -9.50
N GLU A 215 -4.26 12.61 -9.29
CA GLU A 215 -3.55 11.34 -9.44
C GLU A 215 -4.02 10.28 -8.41
N ILE A 216 -4.33 10.74 -7.19
CA ILE A 216 -5.01 9.91 -6.19
C ILE A 216 -6.42 9.52 -6.65
N MET A 217 -7.17 10.46 -7.23
CA MET A 217 -8.52 10.18 -7.75
C MET A 217 -8.49 9.23 -8.93
N ASP A 218 -7.54 9.36 -9.85
CA ASP A 218 -7.36 8.45 -10.98
C ASP A 218 -7.09 7.01 -10.48
N CYS A 219 -6.28 6.86 -9.43
CA CYS A 219 -6.07 5.57 -8.78
C CYS A 219 -7.36 5.00 -8.18
N PHE A 220 -8.21 5.84 -7.59
CA PHE A 220 -9.50 5.39 -7.05
C PHE A 220 -10.47 4.97 -8.13
N ASP A 221 -10.57 5.73 -9.20
CA ASP A 221 -11.45 5.43 -10.32
C ASP A 221 -11.05 4.08 -10.92
N GLU A 222 -9.75 3.81 -11.07
CA GLU A 222 -9.28 2.50 -11.53
C GLU A 222 -9.57 1.37 -10.53
N ILE A 223 -9.35 1.58 -9.22
CA ILE A 223 -9.72 0.60 -8.19
C ILE A 223 -11.22 0.28 -8.27
N TYR A 224 -12.05 1.32 -8.40
CA TYR A 224 -13.50 1.20 -8.49
C TYR A 224 -13.91 0.45 -9.76
N ASP A 225 -13.29 0.75 -10.90
CA ASP A 225 -13.53 0.08 -12.19
C ASP A 225 -13.16 -1.41 -12.13
N ILE A 226 -11.99 -1.75 -11.57
CA ILE A 226 -11.57 -3.15 -11.39
C ILE A 226 -12.57 -3.88 -10.50
N PHE A 227 -12.98 -3.31 -9.37
CA PHE A 227 -13.92 -3.99 -8.46
C PHE A 227 -15.33 -4.09 -9.03
N SER A 228 -15.85 -3.01 -9.64
CA SER A 228 -17.19 -3.02 -10.23
C SER A 228 -17.32 -4.02 -11.37
N ALA A 229 -16.28 -4.18 -12.19
CA ALA A 229 -16.24 -5.14 -13.28
C ALA A 229 -16.20 -6.60 -12.81
N ASN A 230 -15.58 -6.87 -11.64
CA ASN A 230 -15.31 -8.24 -11.19
C ASN A 230 -16.22 -8.73 -10.05
N ASN A 231 -16.72 -7.82 -9.20
CA ASN A 231 -17.45 -8.17 -7.97
C ASN A 231 -18.95 -7.85 -8.04
N GLY A 232 -19.43 -7.35 -9.18
CA GLY A 232 -20.85 -7.03 -9.42
C GLY A 232 -21.32 -5.75 -8.74
N PRO A 233 -22.58 -5.34 -8.94
CA PRO A 233 -23.10 -4.04 -8.50
C PRO A 233 -23.24 -3.88 -6.97
N ASP A 234 -23.23 -4.99 -6.24
CA ASP A 234 -23.47 -5.02 -4.79
C ASP A 234 -22.18 -4.94 -3.95
N PHE A 235 -21.01 -4.79 -4.60
CA PHE A 235 -19.75 -4.65 -3.89
C PHE A 235 -19.75 -3.39 -3.01
N LYS A 236 -19.16 -3.52 -1.82
CA LYS A 236 -19.11 -2.46 -0.81
C LYS A 236 -17.67 -2.01 -0.66
N LEU A 237 -17.42 -0.70 -0.71
CA LEU A 237 -16.10 -0.13 -0.50
C LEU A 237 -16.15 0.90 0.64
N LEU A 238 -15.32 0.71 1.65
CA LEU A 238 -15.07 1.68 2.72
C LEU A 238 -13.64 2.23 2.58
N LEU A 239 -13.55 3.53 2.40
CA LEU A 239 -12.28 4.25 2.45
C LEU A 239 -12.07 4.82 3.84
N THR A 240 -10.84 4.69 4.34
CA THR A 240 -10.42 5.17 5.65
C THR A 240 -9.09 5.89 5.53
N VAL A 241 -8.78 6.84 6.40
CA VAL A 241 -7.45 7.44 6.53
C VAL A 241 -6.84 6.99 7.85
N SER A 242 -5.52 6.79 7.87
CA SER A 242 -4.83 6.54 9.14
C SER A 242 -4.93 7.79 10.04
N PRO A 243 -5.10 7.64 11.37
CA PRO A 243 -5.11 8.76 12.32
C PRO A 243 -3.83 9.61 12.32
#